data_AF-Q2QPY1-F1
#
_entry.id   AF-Q2QPY1-F1
#
_cell.length_a   1.000
_cell.length_b   1.000
_cell.length_c   1.000
_cell.angle_alpha   90.00
_cell.angle_beta   90.00
_cell.angle_gamma   90.00
#
_symmetry.space_group_name_H-M   'P 1'
#
loop_
_entity.id
_entity.type
_entity.pdbx_description
1 polymer ?
#
loop_
_entity_poly.entity_id
_entity_poly.type
_entity_poly.pdbx_seq_one_letter_code
_entity_poly.pdbx_strand_id
1 'polypeptide(L)'
;MEMMTNTTIVRLPAYMREANKGLFEPRVISIGPYHRSNESTHDMEAYKERFLRQCFAPPLGHMNLEQCIQDIARNSLAEALENYSGNVGDYTAEMLTLDGCFIIELLIRWNMGRLNHDSYVRSMRNSIYYDLLLVDNQIPFFILSRLFHKLKGDEELDNADVENELLTLAKKFFNHEGQFSWAKSPGLLDLSNASEVRHLLDLQYKLIISTNDTTISIDQTDNSYLRGIPGANELEDYGVKFYQDEDEHTKMFDVKFEGTNMMIPRFEINFGSKILLANLFAYDQSRDNVRPHQGDQTEDQPDNTVGLVTSYVVLMNALINTKRDVMVLQREGILDNLLSSEEEVASFFNNLGRCALVDVTKHHYTTMFNNVNRYCRNPFSLGRHLVILRRKHFSNPWTFFSLVGALMLLGFSFTSMLFTILKYKHR
;
A
#
# COMPACT_ATOMS: atom_id res chain seq x y z
N MET A 1 18.88 3.01 30.41
CA MET A 1 17.60 3.62 30.04
C MET A 1 17.70 3.95 28.57
N GLU A 2 17.32 3.01 27.69
CA GLU A 2 17.17 3.32 26.27
C GLU A 2 16.12 4.42 26.17
N MET A 3 16.50 5.60 25.67
CA MET A 3 15.52 6.62 25.30
C MET A 3 14.64 6.00 24.22
N MET A 4 13.36 5.82 24.53
CA MET A 4 12.35 5.64 23.49
C MET A 4 12.47 6.86 22.58
N THR A 5 13.04 6.68 21.39
CA THR A 5 13.13 7.77 20.43
C THR A 5 11.72 8.03 19.92
N ASN A 6 11.16 9.22 20.19
CA ASN A 6 9.89 9.72 19.65
C ASN A 6 9.93 9.91 18.11
N THR A 7 10.90 9.33 17.43
CA THR A 7 11.11 9.47 15.99
C THR A 7 10.00 8.77 15.23
N THR A 8 9.17 9.57 14.56
CA THR A 8 8.05 9.10 13.74
C THR A 8 8.26 9.34 12.25
N ILE A 9 9.14 10.28 11.89
CA ILE A 9 9.45 10.66 10.51
C ILE A 9 10.87 10.20 10.17
N VAL A 10 10.96 9.15 9.38
CA VAL A 10 12.22 8.48 9.04
C VAL A 10 12.71 8.94 7.68
N ARG A 11 13.94 9.42 7.62
CA ARG A 11 14.64 9.75 6.37
C ARG A 11 15.07 8.45 5.71
N LEU A 12 14.66 8.24 4.46
CA LEU A 12 14.95 6.97 3.81
C LEU A 12 16.45 6.76 3.56
N PRO A 13 16.96 5.54 3.82
CA PRO A 13 18.31 5.15 3.43
C PRO A 13 18.56 5.39 1.93
N ALA A 14 19.80 5.74 1.58
CA ALA A 14 20.17 6.10 0.21
C ALA A 14 19.81 5.00 -0.81
N TYR A 15 20.02 3.72 -0.47
CA TYR A 15 19.77 2.61 -1.39
C TYR A 15 18.29 2.50 -1.83
N MET A 16 17.33 2.82 -0.93
CA MET A 16 15.90 2.81 -1.28
C MET A 16 15.56 3.98 -2.21
N ARG A 17 16.09 5.16 -1.91
CA ARG A 17 15.87 6.37 -2.73
C ARG A 17 16.53 6.23 -4.11
N GLU A 18 17.74 5.71 -4.18
CA GLU A 18 18.49 5.54 -5.43
C GLU A 18 17.86 4.49 -6.36
N ALA A 19 17.29 3.43 -5.79
CA ALA A 19 16.62 2.40 -6.59
C ALA A 19 15.41 2.95 -7.36
N ASN A 20 14.71 3.96 -6.82
CA ASN A 20 13.58 4.58 -7.51
C ASN A 20 13.28 6.00 -7.01
N LYS A 21 14.11 6.98 -7.38
CA LYS A 21 14.00 8.37 -6.93
C LYS A 21 12.60 8.96 -7.13
N GLY A 22 11.98 8.67 -8.27
CA GLY A 22 10.67 9.19 -8.62
C GLY A 22 9.51 8.71 -7.73
N LEU A 23 9.72 7.73 -6.85
CA LEU A 23 8.73 7.26 -5.88
C LEU A 23 8.84 7.94 -4.51
N PHE A 24 9.99 8.53 -4.19
CA PHE A 24 10.30 9.00 -2.84
C PHE A 24 10.67 10.48 -2.76
N GLU A 25 10.96 11.15 -3.88
CA GLU A 25 11.29 12.59 -3.87
C GLU A 25 10.07 13.45 -4.23
N PRO A 26 9.85 14.58 -3.51
CA PRO A 26 8.77 15.49 -3.81
C PRO A 26 8.93 16.14 -5.17
N ARG A 27 7.81 16.24 -5.88
CA ARG A 27 7.73 16.70 -7.27
C ARG A 27 7.47 18.19 -7.39
N VAL A 28 6.67 18.74 -6.47
CA VAL A 28 6.22 20.14 -6.48
C VAL A 28 6.35 20.80 -5.13
N ILE A 29 6.18 20.08 -4.02
CA ILE A 29 6.18 20.70 -2.68
C ILE A 29 7.00 19.90 -1.67
N SER A 30 7.93 20.59 -1.02
CA SER A 30 8.64 20.08 0.15
C SER A 30 7.81 20.32 1.41
N ILE A 31 7.83 19.42 2.39
CA ILE A 31 7.25 19.60 3.71
C ILE A 31 8.24 19.00 4.69
N GLY A 32 8.60 19.75 5.73
CA GLY A 32 9.63 19.31 6.66
C GLY A 32 11.05 19.65 6.19
N PRO A 33 12.07 19.10 6.85
CA PRO A 33 13.45 19.55 6.70
C PRO A 33 14.18 18.98 5.49
N TYR A 34 13.84 17.77 5.02
CA TYR A 34 14.77 16.99 4.20
C TYR A 34 14.85 17.39 2.72
N HIS A 35 13.84 18.09 2.20
CA HIS A 35 13.70 18.40 0.77
C HIS A 35 13.69 19.89 0.42
N ARG A 36 13.91 20.79 1.39
CA ARG A 36 13.78 22.24 1.18
C ARG A 36 14.71 22.81 0.12
N SER A 37 15.91 22.27 0.00
CA SER A 37 16.90 22.71 -0.99
C SER A 37 16.69 22.11 -2.38
N ASN A 38 15.61 21.34 -2.59
CA ASN A 38 15.34 20.73 -3.89
C ASN A 38 14.77 21.75 -4.87
N GLU A 39 15.44 21.90 -6.02
CA GLU A 39 15.02 22.79 -7.10
C GLU A 39 13.58 22.52 -7.57
N SER A 40 13.13 21.26 -7.55
CA SER A 40 11.77 20.86 -7.94
C SER A 40 10.65 21.48 -7.09
N THR A 41 10.97 21.93 -5.87
CA THR A 41 9.98 22.43 -4.91
C THR A 41 10.05 23.93 -4.67
N HIS A 42 11.07 24.60 -5.23
CA HIS A 42 11.38 26.01 -4.96
C HIS A 42 10.21 26.96 -5.32
N ASP A 43 9.56 26.74 -6.46
CA ASP A 43 8.45 27.58 -6.92
C ASP A 43 7.25 27.54 -5.95
N MET A 44 7.03 26.42 -5.25
CA MET A 44 5.93 26.28 -4.30
C MET A 44 6.17 27.01 -2.98
N GLU A 45 7.40 27.37 -2.62
CA GLU A 45 7.66 28.12 -1.39
C GLU A 45 6.95 29.49 -1.41
N ALA A 46 6.93 30.17 -2.56
CA ALA A 46 6.18 31.42 -2.73
C ALA A 46 4.65 31.22 -2.55
N TYR A 47 4.12 30.05 -2.93
CA TYR A 47 2.71 29.71 -2.71
C TYR A 47 2.43 29.38 -1.25
N LYS A 48 3.35 28.70 -0.55
CA LYS A 48 3.24 28.50 0.90
C LYS A 48 3.18 29.84 1.63
N GLU A 49 4.02 30.80 1.27
CA GLU A 49 3.99 32.14 1.88
C GLU A 49 2.65 32.85 1.64
N ARG A 50 2.09 32.71 0.43
CA ARG A 50 0.76 33.26 0.12
C ARG A 50 -0.35 32.61 0.94
N PHE A 51 -0.31 31.28 1.09
CA PHE A 51 -1.27 30.53 1.90
C PHE A 51 -1.15 30.93 3.38
N LEU A 52 0.07 31.03 3.90
CA LEU A 52 0.35 31.52 5.25
C LEU A 52 -0.28 32.89 5.51
N ARG A 53 -0.05 33.87 4.62
CA ARG A 53 -0.66 35.21 4.76
C ARG A 53 -2.19 35.15 4.77
N GLN A 54 -2.79 34.19 4.08
CA GLN A 54 -4.24 34.00 4.02
C GLN A 54 -4.79 33.35 5.29
N CYS A 55 -4.06 32.43 5.95
CA CYS A 55 -4.44 31.87 7.25
C CYS A 55 -4.61 32.96 8.33
N PHE A 56 -3.74 33.97 8.28
CA PHE A 56 -3.71 35.08 9.24
C PHE A 56 -4.44 36.34 8.74
N ALA A 57 -5.13 36.26 7.59
CA ALA A 57 -5.96 37.37 7.11
C ALA A 57 -7.33 37.36 7.81
N PRO A 58 -7.94 38.53 8.09
CA PRO A 58 -9.31 38.60 8.58
C PRO A 58 -10.29 37.88 7.62
N PRO A 59 -11.32 37.17 8.13
CA PRO A 59 -11.76 37.13 9.53
C PRO A 59 -11.13 36.00 10.39
N LEU A 60 -10.28 35.14 9.82
CA LEU A 60 -9.72 33.98 10.52
C LEU A 60 -8.49 34.32 11.38
N GLY A 61 -7.73 35.35 11.02
CA GLY A 61 -6.55 35.79 11.76
C GLY A 61 -6.86 36.42 13.11
N HIS A 62 -7.16 35.60 14.12
CA HIS A 62 -7.33 36.04 15.52
C HIS A 62 -5.98 36.27 16.23
N MET A 63 -4.91 35.71 15.68
CA MET A 63 -3.55 35.78 16.22
C MET A 63 -2.60 36.45 15.21
N ASN A 64 -1.61 37.19 15.71
CA ASN A 64 -0.52 37.68 14.88
C ASN A 64 0.40 36.50 14.48
N LEU A 65 0.79 36.41 13.20
CA LEU A 65 1.76 35.43 12.70
C LEU A 65 3.02 35.36 13.58
N GLU A 66 3.55 36.51 13.99
CA GLU A 66 4.74 36.60 14.84
C GLU A 66 4.53 35.93 16.20
N GLN A 67 3.35 36.10 16.81
CA GLN A 67 3.01 35.45 18.08
C GLN A 67 2.87 33.94 17.91
N CYS A 68 2.30 33.49 16.79
CA CYS A 68 2.18 32.06 16.48
C CYS A 68 3.57 31.42 16.33
N ILE A 69 4.46 32.04 15.56
CA ILE A 69 5.86 31.58 15.38
C ILE A 69 6.59 31.52 16.72
N GLN A 70 6.48 32.56 17.55
CA GLN A 70 7.13 32.60 18.87
C GLN A 70 6.61 31.50 19.80
N ASP A 71 5.30 31.21 19.77
CA ASP A 71 4.73 30.12 20.55
C ASP A 71 5.21 28.75 20.07
N ILE A 72 5.22 28.51 18.74
CA ILE A 72 5.77 27.28 18.17
C ILE A 72 7.24 27.11 18.53
N ALA A 73 8.04 28.17 18.41
CA ALA A 73 9.45 28.17 18.80
C ALA A 73 9.66 27.80 20.28
N ARG A 74 8.83 28.34 21.18
CA ARG A 74 8.97 28.16 22.62
C ARG A 74 8.44 26.82 23.12
N ASN A 75 7.30 26.37 22.59
CA ASN A 75 6.50 25.30 23.19
C ASN A 75 6.47 24.01 22.36
N SER A 76 6.88 24.05 21.08
CA SER A 76 6.64 22.92 20.16
C SER A 76 7.86 22.52 19.33
N LEU A 77 8.81 23.43 19.07
CA LEU A 77 9.91 23.18 18.15
C LEU A 77 10.79 22.00 18.57
N ALA A 78 11.23 21.95 19.83
CA ALA A 78 12.08 20.85 20.32
C ALA A 78 11.41 19.48 20.15
N GLU A 79 10.15 19.36 20.60
CA GLU A 79 9.33 18.15 20.46
C GLU A 79 9.11 17.79 18.98
N ALA A 80 8.89 18.78 18.11
CA ALA A 80 8.75 18.55 16.67
C ALA A 80 10.04 18.01 16.05
N LEU A 81 11.20 18.55 16.44
CA LEU A 81 12.49 18.12 15.91
C LEU A 81 12.86 16.70 16.37
N GLU A 82 12.46 16.28 17.58
CA GLU A 82 12.65 14.90 18.07
C GLU A 82 11.89 13.84 17.25
N ASN A 83 10.85 14.25 16.53
CA ASN A 83 10.11 13.34 15.65
C ASN A 83 10.86 13.00 14.35
N TYR A 84 11.89 13.77 13.98
CA TYR A 84 12.67 13.56 12.76
C TYR A 84 13.93 12.73 13.03
N SER A 85 14.19 11.76 12.17
CA SER A 85 15.46 11.00 12.21
C SER A 85 16.65 11.81 11.66
N GLY A 86 17.82 11.64 12.25
CA GLY A 86 19.06 12.24 11.71
C GLY A 86 19.10 13.76 11.76
N ASN A 87 19.81 14.38 10.81
CA ASN A 87 20.04 15.82 10.81
C ASN A 87 18.89 16.58 10.11
N VAL A 88 18.25 17.49 10.86
CA VAL A 88 17.18 18.39 10.41
C VAL A 88 17.68 19.72 9.83
N GLY A 89 18.98 19.99 9.90
CA GLY A 89 19.59 21.21 9.36
C GLY A 89 19.12 22.48 10.08
N ASP A 90 18.80 23.49 9.30
CA ASP A 90 18.32 24.82 9.72
C ASP A 90 16.78 24.91 9.76
N TYR A 91 16.09 23.79 10.03
CA TYR A 91 14.63 23.79 10.10
C TYR A 91 14.13 24.54 11.35
N THR A 92 13.56 25.72 11.11
CA THR A 92 13.16 26.65 12.17
C THR A 92 11.67 26.59 12.49
N ALA A 93 11.26 27.30 13.55
CA ALA A 93 9.83 27.49 13.87
C ALA A 93 9.07 28.24 12.76
N GLU A 94 9.71 29.20 12.07
CA GLU A 94 9.09 29.86 10.91
C GLU A 94 8.78 28.84 9.80
N MET A 95 9.76 27.98 9.49
CA MET A 95 9.64 26.94 8.47
C MET A 95 8.56 25.91 8.82
N LEU A 96 8.54 25.46 10.08
CA LEU A 96 7.54 24.53 10.61
C LEU A 96 6.12 25.13 10.55
N THR A 97 5.99 26.41 10.92
CA THR A 97 4.72 27.14 10.86
C THR A 97 4.24 27.31 9.42
N LEU A 98 5.15 27.66 8.50
CA LEU A 98 4.86 27.79 7.07
C LEU A 98 4.31 26.48 6.47
N ASP A 99 4.99 25.36 6.71
CA ASP A 99 4.58 24.05 6.21
C ASP A 99 3.22 23.62 6.79
N GLY A 100 3.04 23.79 8.11
CA GLY A 100 1.80 23.42 8.78
C GLY A 100 0.60 24.27 8.36
N CYS A 101 0.76 25.59 8.27
CA CYS A 101 -0.30 26.49 7.79
C CYS A 101 -0.66 26.22 6.33
N PHE A 102 0.32 25.92 5.47
CA PHE A 102 0.03 25.52 4.09
C PHE A 102 -0.87 24.29 4.03
N ILE A 103 -0.56 23.24 4.79
CA ILE A 103 -1.35 22.00 4.84
C ILE A 103 -2.77 22.32 5.34
N ILE A 104 -2.90 23.04 6.45
CA ILE A 104 -4.20 23.39 7.03
C ILE A 104 -5.08 24.16 6.03
N GLU A 105 -4.54 25.21 5.41
CA GLU A 105 -5.27 26.02 4.43
C GLU A 105 -5.66 25.20 3.19
N LEU A 106 -4.77 24.31 2.73
CA LEU A 106 -5.05 23.38 1.65
C LEU A 106 -6.25 22.48 1.98
N LEU A 107 -6.27 21.89 3.17
CA LEU A 107 -7.36 21.02 3.65
C LEU A 107 -8.69 21.78 3.75
N ILE A 108 -8.68 22.99 4.30
CA ILE A 108 -9.86 23.86 4.40
C ILE A 108 -10.40 24.19 3.00
N ARG A 109 -9.53 24.62 2.08
CA ARG A 109 -9.91 24.98 0.70
C ARG A 109 -10.46 23.81 -0.08
N TRP A 110 -9.89 22.62 0.13
CA TRP A 110 -10.39 21.40 -0.46
C TRP A 110 -11.82 21.13 -0.01
N ASN A 111 -12.07 21.12 1.31
CA ASN A 111 -13.38 20.88 1.88
C ASN A 111 -14.42 21.94 1.47
N MET A 112 -14.01 23.19 1.27
CA MET A 112 -14.89 24.26 0.78
C MET A 112 -15.08 24.29 -0.74
N GLY A 113 -14.41 23.43 -1.51
CA GLY A 113 -14.41 23.47 -2.98
C GLY A 113 -13.71 24.70 -3.58
N ARG A 114 -12.95 25.44 -2.76
CA ARG A 114 -12.30 26.72 -3.11
C ARG A 114 -10.91 26.57 -3.71
N LEU A 115 -10.36 25.35 -3.76
CA LEU A 115 -9.05 25.10 -4.36
C LEU A 115 -8.99 25.55 -5.83
N ASN A 116 -10.15 25.58 -6.51
CA ASN A 116 -10.27 25.96 -7.92
C ASN A 116 -9.97 27.45 -8.21
N HIS A 117 -9.91 28.30 -7.18
CA HIS A 117 -9.61 29.73 -7.35
C HIS A 117 -8.13 30.03 -7.59
N ASP A 118 -7.24 29.07 -7.36
CA ASP A 118 -5.82 29.20 -7.67
C ASP A 118 -5.46 28.26 -8.84
N SER A 119 -5.24 28.82 -10.03
CA SER A 119 -5.01 28.03 -11.25
C SER A 119 -3.76 27.17 -11.17
N TYR A 120 -2.73 27.60 -10.45
CA TYR A 120 -1.46 26.88 -10.33
C TYR A 120 -1.60 25.70 -9.36
N VAL A 121 -2.10 25.95 -8.14
CA VAL A 121 -2.35 24.90 -7.15
C VAL A 121 -3.35 23.87 -7.68
N ARG A 122 -4.40 24.31 -8.40
CA ARG A 122 -5.34 23.41 -9.07
C ARG A 122 -4.64 22.49 -10.09
N SER A 123 -3.70 23.03 -10.86
CA SER A 123 -2.97 22.26 -11.89
C SER A 123 -1.99 21.27 -11.27
N MET A 124 -1.43 21.59 -10.10
CA MET A 124 -0.48 20.73 -9.38
C MET A 124 -1.12 19.82 -8.32
N ARG A 125 -2.45 19.86 -8.17
CA ARG A 125 -3.21 19.18 -7.12
C ARG A 125 -2.83 17.71 -6.94
N ASN A 126 -2.65 16.97 -8.03
CA ASN A 126 -2.28 15.56 -7.97
C ASN A 126 -0.87 15.37 -7.42
N SER A 127 0.09 16.19 -7.86
CA SER A 127 1.46 16.15 -7.34
C SER A 127 1.50 16.54 -5.86
N ILE A 128 0.76 17.57 -5.46
CA ILE A 128 0.64 17.98 -4.05
C ILE A 128 0.10 16.83 -3.21
N TYR A 129 -0.96 16.17 -3.65
CA TYR A 129 -1.55 15.03 -2.93
C TYR A 129 -0.51 13.95 -2.62
N TYR A 130 0.27 13.53 -3.62
CA TYR A 130 1.27 12.47 -3.44
C TYR A 130 2.50 12.95 -2.66
N ASP A 131 2.92 14.19 -2.86
CA ASP A 131 4.03 14.79 -2.11
C ASP A 131 3.73 14.86 -0.59
N LEU A 132 2.46 15.10 -0.20
CA LEU A 132 2.01 15.09 1.20
C LEU A 132 2.00 13.68 1.84
N LEU A 133 2.15 12.63 1.04
CA LEU A 133 2.17 11.24 1.49
C LEU A 133 3.55 10.58 1.30
N LEU A 134 4.59 11.35 0.99
CA LEU A 134 5.96 10.82 0.98
C LEU A 134 6.48 10.66 2.40
N VAL A 135 7.16 9.54 2.68
CA VAL A 135 7.56 9.13 4.04
C VAL A 135 8.50 10.11 4.74
N ASP A 136 9.39 10.76 3.99
CA ASP A 136 10.35 11.77 4.46
C ASP A 136 9.95 13.21 4.05
N ASN A 137 8.71 13.43 3.62
CA ASN A 137 8.16 14.76 3.34
C ASN A 137 6.97 15.07 4.28
N GLN A 138 7.21 14.98 5.58
CA GLN A 138 6.16 15.01 6.61
C GLN A 138 6.40 16.10 7.67
N ILE A 139 5.32 16.41 8.39
CA ILE A 139 5.29 17.20 9.62
C ILE A 139 4.56 16.41 10.71
N PRO A 140 4.98 16.48 11.98
CA PRO A 140 4.27 15.82 13.06
C PRO A 140 2.81 16.33 13.16
N PHE A 141 1.86 15.43 13.28
CA PHE A 141 0.43 15.77 13.24
C PHE A 141 0.03 16.70 14.39
N PHE A 142 0.64 16.54 15.58
CA PHE A 142 0.37 17.41 16.72
C PHE A 142 0.69 18.89 16.44
N ILE A 143 1.64 19.18 15.53
CA ILE A 143 1.92 20.55 15.10
C ILE A 143 0.77 21.10 14.27
N LEU A 144 0.17 20.28 13.39
CA LEU A 144 -1.03 20.66 12.67
C LEU A 144 -2.19 20.93 13.64
N SER A 145 -2.40 20.09 14.65
CA SER A 145 -3.42 20.32 15.69
C SER A 145 -3.21 21.65 16.42
N ARG A 146 -1.98 21.92 16.89
CA ARG A 146 -1.65 23.17 17.61
C ARG A 146 -1.85 24.40 16.74
N LEU A 147 -1.40 24.36 15.49
CA LEU A 147 -1.60 25.47 14.55
C LEU A 147 -3.08 25.68 14.23
N PHE A 148 -3.83 24.59 14.00
CA PHE A 148 -5.25 24.66 13.69
C PHE A 148 -6.06 25.28 14.84
N HIS A 149 -5.78 24.89 16.08
CA HIS A 149 -6.39 25.48 17.27
C HIS A 149 -6.13 26.99 17.34
N LYS A 150 -4.88 27.43 17.10
CA LYS A 150 -4.55 28.86 17.12
C LYS A 150 -5.23 29.66 16.01
N LEU A 151 -5.38 29.06 14.83
CA LEU A 151 -6.05 29.70 13.69
C LEU A 151 -7.58 29.82 13.89
N LYS A 152 -8.19 28.89 14.64
CA LYS A 152 -9.61 28.98 14.98
C LYS A 152 -9.92 30.11 15.96
N GLY A 153 -8.98 30.43 16.86
CA GLY A 153 -9.05 31.62 17.72
C GLY A 153 -10.19 31.61 18.74
N ASP A 154 -10.81 30.46 18.96
CA ASP A 154 -11.97 30.31 19.83
C ASP A 154 -11.55 29.50 21.07
N GLU A 155 -11.29 30.21 22.17
CA GLU A 155 -10.91 29.61 23.46
C GLU A 155 -12.04 28.79 24.09
N GLU A 156 -13.29 28.88 23.57
CA GLU A 156 -14.44 28.12 24.05
C GLU A 156 -14.61 26.75 23.39
N LEU A 157 -13.90 26.48 22.27
CA LEU A 157 -13.98 25.18 21.61
C LEU A 157 -13.23 24.11 22.41
N ASP A 158 -13.86 22.95 22.61
CA ASP A 158 -13.18 21.78 23.17
C ASP A 158 -12.02 21.39 22.24
N ASN A 159 -10.84 21.16 22.82
CA ASN A 159 -9.66 20.68 22.10
C ASN A 159 -9.99 19.44 21.25
N ALA A 160 -10.83 18.55 21.78
CA ALA A 160 -11.26 17.34 21.08
C ALA A 160 -12.06 17.67 19.80
N ASP A 161 -12.92 18.68 19.83
CA ASP A 161 -13.74 19.07 18.67
C ASP A 161 -12.88 19.66 17.54
N VAL A 162 -11.91 20.50 17.90
CA VAL A 162 -10.96 21.11 16.95
C VAL A 162 -10.10 20.04 16.28
N GLU A 163 -9.60 19.09 17.06
CA GLU A 163 -8.81 17.96 16.55
C GLU A 163 -9.63 17.04 15.65
N ASN A 164 -10.88 16.75 16.03
CA ASN A 164 -11.79 15.95 15.22
C ASN A 164 -12.16 16.65 13.90
N GLU A 165 -12.31 17.98 13.89
CA GLU A 165 -12.51 18.75 12.66
C GLU A 165 -11.28 18.62 11.74
N LEU A 166 -10.06 18.80 12.27
CA LEU A 166 -8.82 18.65 11.49
C LEU A 166 -8.69 17.24 10.90
N LEU A 167 -8.93 16.20 11.71
CA LEU A 167 -8.94 14.81 11.25
C LEU A 167 -9.99 14.59 10.16
N THR A 168 -11.18 15.17 10.31
CA THR A 168 -12.25 15.07 9.32
C THR A 168 -11.84 15.72 8.00
N LEU A 169 -11.20 16.90 8.05
CA LEU A 169 -10.68 17.58 6.86
C LEU A 169 -9.60 16.73 6.16
N ALA A 170 -8.65 16.18 6.93
CA ALA A 170 -7.60 15.31 6.40
C ALA A 170 -8.17 14.01 5.80
N LYS A 171 -9.09 13.33 6.49
CA LYS A 171 -9.79 12.14 5.99
C LYS A 171 -10.52 12.43 4.69
N LYS A 172 -11.27 13.54 4.59
CA LYS A 172 -11.97 13.94 3.35
C LYS A 172 -11.02 14.27 2.21
N PHE A 173 -9.86 14.84 2.51
CA PHE A 173 -8.84 15.12 1.52
C PHE A 173 -8.25 13.82 0.95
N PHE A 174 -7.90 12.87 1.81
CA PHE A 174 -7.24 11.63 1.38
C PHE A 174 -8.18 10.52 0.88
N ASN A 175 -9.41 10.42 1.39
CA ASN A 175 -10.43 9.45 0.96
C ASN A 175 -11.35 9.99 -0.15
N HIS A 176 -10.93 11.00 -0.91
CA HIS A 176 -11.75 11.48 -2.02
C HIS A 176 -11.85 10.42 -3.13
N GLU A 177 -13.08 10.02 -3.46
CA GLU A 177 -13.37 9.11 -4.57
C GLU A 177 -12.74 9.63 -5.88
N GLY A 178 -11.80 8.88 -6.45
CA GLY A 178 -11.13 9.26 -7.68
C GLY A 178 -9.77 8.59 -7.86
N GLN A 179 -8.99 9.13 -8.81
CA GLN A 179 -7.68 8.62 -9.28
C GLN A 179 -6.58 8.51 -8.20
N PHE A 180 -6.88 8.90 -6.95
CA PHE A 180 -5.94 8.96 -5.84
C PHE A 180 -5.94 7.71 -4.95
N SER A 181 -6.99 6.89 -5.04
CA SER A 181 -7.16 5.75 -4.16
C SER A 181 -6.60 4.50 -4.81
N TRP A 182 -5.45 4.01 -4.34
CA TRP A 182 -4.94 2.68 -4.72
C TRP A 182 -5.89 1.55 -4.28
N ALA A 183 -6.72 1.81 -3.27
CA ALA A 183 -7.79 0.93 -2.82
C ALA A 183 -9.00 1.76 -2.39
N LYS A 184 -10.22 1.29 -2.66
CA LYS A 184 -11.41 1.87 -2.04
C LYS A 184 -11.34 1.59 -0.54
N SER A 185 -11.38 2.63 0.29
CA SER A 185 -11.63 2.46 1.73
C SER A 185 -13.09 2.84 1.99
N PRO A 186 -14.02 1.87 2.06
CA PRO A 186 -15.40 2.14 2.40
C PRO A 186 -15.60 2.41 3.91
N GLY A 187 -14.53 2.39 4.71
CA GLY A 187 -14.61 2.46 6.17
C GLY A 187 -14.46 3.87 6.73
N LEU A 188 -15.50 4.34 7.43
CA LEU A 188 -15.39 5.41 8.42
C LEU A 188 -14.56 4.88 9.59
N LEU A 189 -13.24 5.05 9.55
CA LEU A 189 -12.45 4.89 10.76
C LEU A 189 -12.92 5.91 11.79
N ASP A 190 -13.39 5.43 12.93
CA ASP A 190 -13.51 6.23 14.14
C ASP A 190 -12.14 6.40 14.79
N LEU A 191 -11.21 7.02 14.06
CA LEU A 191 -10.08 7.70 14.69
C LEU A 191 -10.68 8.90 15.43
N SER A 192 -11.03 8.67 16.69
CA SER A 192 -11.66 9.64 17.59
C SER A 192 -10.65 10.54 18.29
N ASN A 193 -9.34 10.30 18.09
CA ASN A 193 -8.30 11.04 18.78
C ASN A 193 -7.09 11.35 17.88
N ALA A 194 -6.77 12.64 17.71
CA ALA A 194 -5.62 13.09 16.91
C ALA A 194 -4.29 12.69 17.53
N SER A 195 -4.23 12.49 18.85
CA SER A 195 -3.02 12.03 19.54
C SER A 195 -2.53 10.65 19.09
N GLU A 196 -3.41 9.85 18.46
CA GLU A 196 -2.99 8.58 17.90
C GLU A 196 -2.23 8.76 16.58
N VAL A 197 -2.50 9.81 15.82
CA VAL A 197 -1.95 10.06 14.49
C VAL A 197 -0.58 10.74 14.58
N ARG A 198 0.43 10.14 13.94
CA ARG A 198 1.82 10.64 13.98
C ARG A 198 2.07 11.73 12.95
N HIS A 199 1.58 11.54 11.72
CA HIS A 199 1.69 12.46 10.58
C HIS A 199 0.67 12.03 9.50
N LEU A 200 0.58 12.74 8.36
CA LEU A 200 -0.45 12.49 7.34
C LEU A 200 -0.32 11.11 6.68
N LEU A 201 0.89 10.64 6.41
CA LEU A 201 1.09 9.26 5.90
C LEU A 201 0.67 8.19 6.92
N ASP A 202 0.85 8.40 8.23
CA ASP A 202 0.36 7.47 9.26
C ASP A 202 -1.18 7.42 9.29
N LEU A 203 -1.84 8.58 9.16
CA LEU A 203 -3.29 8.64 8.99
C LEU A 203 -3.74 7.81 7.78
N GLN A 204 -3.10 8.01 6.62
CA GLN A 204 -3.44 7.28 5.41
C GLN A 204 -3.18 5.77 5.55
N TYR A 205 -2.05 5.41 6.15
CA TYR A 205 -1.74 4.02 6.44
C TYR A 205 -2.83 3.38 7.31
N LYS A 206 -3.22 4.04 8.40
CA LYS A 206 -4.28 3.56 9.31
C LYS A 206 -5.60 3.39 8.59
N LEU A 207 -6.03 4.37 7.79
CA LEU A 207 -7.27 4.31 6.99
C LEU A 207 -7.30 3.12 6.03
N ILE A 208 -6.14 2.72 5.53
CA ILE A 208 -5.99 1.59 4.61
C ILE A 208 -5.98 0.27 5.39
N ILE A 209 -5.21 0.17 6.48
CA ILE A 209 -5.06 -1.10 7.22
C ILE A 209 -6.23 -1.43 8.13
N SER A 210 -6.91 -0.44 8.72
CA SER A 210 -8.05 -0.65 9.63
C SER A 210 -9.23 -1.31 8.95
N THR A 211 -9.27 -1.23 7.63
CA THR A 211 -10.25 -1.99 6.89
C THR A 211 -10.01 -3.48 7.09
N ASN A 212 -8.84 -3.98 7.51
CA ASN A 212 -8.56 -5.42 7.68
C ASN A 212 -8.63 -5.83 9.15
N ASP A 213 -9.62 -6.67 9.49
CA ASP A 213 -9.78 -7.27 10.83
C ASP A 213 -9.21 -8.68 10.88
N THR A 214 -8.42 -9.05 9.88
CA THR A 214 -8.08 -10.43 9.60
C THR A 214 -6.93 -10.85 10.52
N THR A 215 -7.26 -11.22 11.76
CA THR A 215 -6.38 -12.03 12.60
C THR A 215 -6.30 -13.44 12.01
N ILE A 216 -5.43 -13.62 11.02
CA ILE A 216 -5.06 -14.96 10.57
C ILE A 216 -4.01 -15.48 11.57
N SER A 217 -4.36 -16.54 12.29
CA SER A 217 -3.42 -17.29 13.10
C SER A 217 -2.33 -17.85 12.18
N ILE A 218 -1.08 -17.42 12.42
CA ILE A 218 0.08 -18.17 11.91
C ILE A 218 0.08 -19.47 12.69
N ASP A 219 -0.41 -20.54 12.09
CA ASP A 219 -0.05 -21.87 12.54
C ASP A 219 1.46 -22.00 12.35
N GLN A 220 2.19 -22.19 13.46
CA GLN A 220 3.60 -22.54 13.50
C GLN A 220 3.80 -23.86 12.74
N THR A 221 3.89 -23.76 11.41
CA THR A 221 3.94 -24.91 10.52
C THR A 221 5.30 -24.98 9.85
N ASP A 222 6.00 -26.07 10.19
CA ASP A 222 7.21 -26.63 9.61
C ASP A 222 7.94 -25.76 8.57
N ASN A 223 9.11 -25.22 8.95
CA ASN A 223 10.05 -24.45 8.12
C ASN A 223 10.62 -25.21 6.90
N SER A 224 10.09 -26.38 6.56
CA SER A 224 10.55 -27.24 5.46
C SER A 224 10.05 -26.81 4.08
N TYR A 225 9.09 -25.88 4.00
CA TYR A 225 8.50 -25.44 2.75
C TYR A 225 9.27 -24.28 2.07
N LEU A 226 9.15 -24.18 0.74
CA LEU A 226 9.76 -23.09 -0.02
C LEU A 226 9.20 -21.75 0.46
N ARG A 227 10.10 -20.78 0.58
CA ARG A 227 9.79 -19.44 1.06
C ARG A 227 9.09 -18.55 0.03
N GLY A 228 9.12 -18.94 -1.25
CA GLY A 228 8.44 -18.25 -2.33
C GLY A 228 7.40 -19.15 -2.99
N ILE A 229 6.53 -18.54 -3.81
CA ILE A 229 5.57 -19.24 -4.67
C ILE A 229 5.88 -18.90 -6.15
N PRO A 230 5.46 -19.74 -7.11
CA PRO A 230 5.54 -19.41 -8.53
C PRO A 230 4.74 -18.14 -8.88
N GLY A 231 5.13 -17.45 -9.96
CA GLY A 231 4.37 -16.31 -10.50
C GLY A 231 2.99 -16.71 -11.03
N ALA A 232 2.10 -15.74 -11.22
CA ALA A 232 0.72 -15.98 -11.62
C ALA A 232 0.57 -16.81 -12.90
N ASN A 233 1.40 -16.56 -13.91
CA ASN A 233 1.39 -17.34 -15.16
C ASN A 233 1.85 -18.79 -14.94
N GLU A 234 2.82 -19.03 -14.04
CA GLU A 234 3.22 -20.39 -13.71
C GLU A 234 2.16 -21.11 -12.85
N LEU A 235 1.51 -20.39 -11.93
CA LEU A 235 0.42 -20.94 -11.12
C LEU A 235 -0.76 -21.41 -11.99
N GLU A 236 -1.09 -20.71 -13.08
CA GLU A 236 -2.04 -21.22 -14.08
C GLU A 236 -1.62 -22.56 -14.69
N ASP A 237 -0.33 -22.75 -14.96
CA ASP A 237 0.21 -24.03 -15.47
C ASP A 237 0.08 -25.17 -14.44
N TYR A 238 -0.04 -24.86 -13.14
CA TYR A 238 -0.39 -25.81 -12.07
C TYR A 238 -1.91 -25.99 -11.88
N GLY A 239 -2.74 -25.24 -12.61
CA GLY A 239 -4.21 -25.28 -12.49
C GLY A 239 -4.78 -24.44 -11.37
N VAL A 240 -3.99 -23.51 -10.82
CA VAL A 240 -4.53 -22.44 -9.98
C VAL A 240 -5.35 -21.50 -10.85
N LYS A 241 -6.52 -21.12 -10.38
CA LYS A 241 -7.40 -20.16 -11.04
C LYS A 241 -7.43 -18.88 -10.22
N PHE A 242 -7.24 -17.76 -10.89
CA PHE A 242 -7.33 -16.45 -10.28
C PHE A 242 -8.75 -15.92 -10.40
N TYR A 243 -9.24 -15.28 -9.35
CA TYR A 243 -10.54 -14.63 -9.31
C TYR A 243 -10.41 -13.27 -8.66
N GLN A 244 -11.10 -12.29 -9.23
CA GLN A 244 -11.39 -11.07 -8.51
C GLN A 244 -12.38 -11.40 -7.37
N ASP A 245 -12.07 -10.96 -6.15
CA ASP A 245 -13.05 -10.97 -5.07
C ASP A 245 -14.06 -9.82 -5.31
N GLU A 246 -15.31 -10.17 -5.61
CA GLU A 246 -16.38 -9.24 -6.00
C GLU A 246 -17.20 -8.72 -4.80
N ASP A 247 -16.92 -9.16 -3.58
CA ASP A 247 -17.65 -8.66 -2.41
C ASP A 247 -17.31 -7.17 -2.17
N GLU A 248 -18.35 -6.34 -2.11
CA GLU A 248 -18.24 -4.89 -1.91
C GLU A 248 -17.56 -4.52 -0.58
N HIS A 249 -17.59 -5.45 0.38
CA HIS A 249 -16.94 -5.33 1.67
C HIS A 249 -15.53 -5.93 1.69
N THR A 250 -15.06 -6.50 0.57
CA THR A 250 -13.72 -7.08 0.51
C THR A 250 -12.66 -6.00 0.69
N LYS A 251 -11.79 -6.27 1.66
CA LYS A 251 -10.74 -5.36 2.11
C LYS A 251 -9.52 -5.58 1.21
N MET A 252 -8.76 -4.52 0.96
CA MET A 252 -7.69 -4.52 -0.05
C MET A 252 -6.66 -5.65 0.12
N PHE A 253 -6.41 -6.09 1.35
CA PHE A 253 -5.37 -7.07 1.67
C PHE A 253 -5.92 -8.48 1.90
N ASP A 254 -7.23 -8.70 1.75
CA ASP A 254 -7.86 -10.00 1.97
C ASP A 254 -7.63 -10.94 0.78
N VAL A 255 -6.38 -11.40 0.63
CA VAL A 255 -6.01 -12.39 -0.38
C VAL A 255 -6.15 -13.79 0.19
N LYS A 256 -6.91 -14.65 -0.50
CA LYS A 256 -7.24 -16.00 -0.05
C LYS A 256 -6.81 -17.05 -1.09
N PHE A 257 -6.43 -18.22 -0.61
CA PHE A 257 -6.19 -19.40 -1.44
C PHE A 257 -6.96 -20.60 -0.89
N GLU A 258 -7.99 -21.02 -1.62
CA GLU A 258 -8.88 -22.11 -1.23
C GLU A 258 -8.97 -23.16 -2.34
N GLY A 259 -8.53 -24.39 -2.04
CA GLY A 259 -8.46 -25.47 -3.01
C GLY A 259 -7.50 -25.15 -4.16
N THR A 260 -8.04 -24.70 -5.29
CA THR A 260 -7.28 -24.26 -6.47
C THR A 260 -7.53 -22.80 -6.83
N ASN A 261 -8.31 -22.08 -6.04
CA ASN A 261 -8.77 -20.74 -6.35
C ASN A 261 -7.97 -19.73 -5.54
N MET A 262 -7.33 -18.79 -6.22
CA MET A 262 -6.68 -17.64 -5.61
C MET A 262 -7.58 -16.42 -5.82
N MET A 263 -8.14 -15.91 -4.73
CA MET A 263 -9.04 -14.76 -4.71
C MET A 263 -8.25 -13.54 -4.26
N ILE A 264 -8.18 -12.52 -5.13
CA ILE A 264 -7.43 -11.29 -4.88
C ILE A 264 -8.39 -10.10 -5.07
N PRO A 265 -8.45 -9.16 -4.12
CA PRO A 265 -9.20 -7.92 -4.30
C PRO A 265 -8.71 -7.14 -5.53
N ARG A 266 -9.61 -6.48 -6.25
CA ARG A 266 -9.23 -5.66 -7.40
C ARG A 266 -8.39 -4.46 -6.96
N PHE A 267 -7.33 -4.18 -7.71
CA PHE A 267 -6.51 -2.98 -7.50
C PHE A 267 -6.09 -2.31 -8.81
N GLU A 268 -5.87 -1.00 -8.73
CA GLU A 268 -5.44 -0.17 -9.85
C GLU A 268 -3.97 0.21 -9.70
N ILE A 269 -3.19 0.11 -10.77
CA ILE A 269 -1.82 0.63 -10.81
C ILE A 269 -1.73 1.74 -11.86
N ASN A 270 -1.59 2.97 -11.39
CA ASN A 270 -1.30 4.18 -12.13
C ASN A 270 -0.03 4.87 -11.56
N PHE A 271 0.42 5.96 -12.21
CA PHE A 271 1.63 6.69 -11.78
C PHE A 271 1.62 7.08 -10.29
N GLY A 272 0.49 7.57 -9.80
CA GLY A 272 0.34 8.03 -8.42
C GLY A 272 0.20 6.90 -7.40
N SER A 273 -0.53 5.84 -7.74
CA SER A 273 -0.66 4.65 -6.88
C SER A 273 0.70 3.99 -6.59
N LYS A 274 1.66 4.06 -7.54
CA LYS A 274 3.03 3.57 -7.33
C LYS A 274 3.73 4.36 -6.21
N ILE A 275 3.58 5.68 -6.22
CA ILE A 275 4.15 6.57 -5.20
C ILE A 275 3.53 6.24 -3.84
N LEU A 276 2.19 6.16 -3.78
CA LEU A 276 1.47 5.87 -2.54
C LEU A 276 1.88 4.51 -1.96
N LEU A 277 1.82 3.44 -2.75
CA LEU A 277 2.18 2.10 -2.28
C LEU A 277 3.63 2.02 -1.82
N ALA A 278 4.57 2.65 -2.54
CA ALA A 278 5.97 2.65 -2.16
C ALA A 278 6.23 3.38 -0.83
N ASN A 279 5.54 4.50 -0.58
CA ASN A 279 5.69 5.25 0.67
C ASN A 279 4.97 4.58 1.85
N LEU A 280 3.80 3.98 1.61
CA LEU A 280 3.15 3.13 2.63
C LEU A 280 4.03 1.94 2.99
N PHE A 281 4.63 1.28 2.00
CA PHE A 281 5.56 0.18 2.19
C PHE A 281 6.81 0.59 2.98
N ALA A 282 7.40 1.75 2.64
CA ALA A 282 8.55 2.27 3.36
C ALA A 282 8.20 2.67 4.81
N TYR A 283 7.01 3.25 5.00
CA TYR A 283 6.48 3.57 6.33
C TYR A 283 6.27 2.30 7.15
N ASP A 284 5.59 1.29 6.57
CA ASP A 284 5.29 0.01 7.22
C ASP A 284 6.56 -0.68 7.74
N GLN A 285 7.61 -0.74 6.92
CA GLN A 285 8.91 -1.28 7.32
C GLN A 285 9.61 -0.49 8.43
N SER A 286 9.34 0.81 8.55
CA SER A 286 9.98 1.65 9.58
C SER A 286 9.26 1.60 10.93
N ARG A 287 7.98 1.20 10.96
CA ARG A 287 7.19 1.07 12.19
C ARG A 287 7.70 -0.03 13.12
N ASP A 288 8.16 -1.14 12.55
CA ASP A 288 8.60 -2.30 13.34
C ASP A 288 9.89 -2.03 14.11
N ASN A 289 10.73 -1.09 13.64
CA ASN A 289 11.90 -0.62 14.40
C ASN A 289 11.54 0.22 15.65
N VAL A 290 10.28 0.63 15.79
CA VAL A 290 9.82 1.53 16.88
C VAL A 290 9.07 0.79 17.97
N ARG A 291 8.75 -0.51 17.83
CA ARG A 291 8.20 -1.30 18.95
C ARG A 291 9.34 -1.85 19.80
N PRO A 292 9.58 -1.36 21.02
CA PRO A 292 10.44 -2.07 21.95
C PRO A 292 9.76 -3.39 22.29
N HIS A 293 10.53 -4.47 22.36
CA HIS A 293 10.13 -5.71 23.03
C HIS A 293 9.92 -5.44 24.52
N GLN A 294 8.86 -4.73 24.90
CA GLN A 294 8.46 -4.54 26.28
C GLN A 294 7.44 -5.61 26.67
N GLY A 295 7.98 -6.72 27.17
CA GLY A 295 7.67 -7.18 28.53
C GLY A 295 6.37 -7.94 28.80
N ASP A 296 5.38 -7.96 27.91
CA ASP A 296 4.14 -8.73 28.13
C ASP A 296 3.73 -9.44 26.83
N GLN A 297 4.52 -10.42 26.41
CA GLN A 297 4.05 -11.41 25.44
C GLN A 297 3.20 -12.43 26.20
N THR A 298 1.89 -12.24 26.22
CA THR A 298 0.98 -13.37 26.38
C THR A 298 1.25 -14.34 25.23
N GLU A 299 1.63 -15.57 25.54
CA GLU A 299 2.13 -16.62 24.62
C GLU A 299 1.18 -16.96 23.43
N ASP A 300 -0.03 -16.41 23.39
CA ASP A 300 -1.08 -16.77 22.42
C ASP A 300 -1.22 -15.83 21.21
N GLN A 301 -0.35 -14.81 21.03
CA GLN A 301 -0.44 -13.92 19.86
C GLN A 301 0.69 -14.19 18.85
N PRO A 302 0.37 -14.54 17.58
CA PRO A 302 1.38 -14.87 16.58
C PRO A 302 2.30 -13.67 16.33
N ASP A 303 3.60 -13.95 16.27
CA ASP A 303 4.70 -13.01 16.03
C ASP A 303 4.66 -12.50 14.57
N ASN A 304 3.61 -11.77 14.19
CA ASN A 304 3.54 -11.00 12.95
C ASN A 304 4.51 -9.82 13.09
N THR A 305 5.79 -10.08 12.85
CA THR A 305 6.83 -9.04 12.89
C THR A 305 6.86 -8.19 11.62
N VAL A 306 5.96 -8.42 10.67
CA VAL A 306 5.94 -7.74 9.36
C VAL A 306 4.58 -7.10 9.16
N GLY A 307 4.58 -5.80 8.90
CA GLY A 307 3.37 -5.05 8.58
C GLY A 307 2.60 -5.57 7.36
N LEU A 308 1.31 -5.21 7.30
CA LEU A 308 0.36 -5.74 6.31
C LEU A 308 0.67 -5.27 4.88
N VAL A 309 1.11 -4.01 4.71
CA VAL A 309 1.47 -3.45 3.40
C VAL A 309 2.75 -4.12 2.88
N THR A 310 3.74 -4.30 3.74
CA THR A 310 4.97 -5.03 3.42
C THR A 310 4.67 -6.48 3.05
N SER A 311 3.81 -7.15 3.81
CA SER A 311 3.35 -8.51 3.48
C SER A 311 2.69 -8.58 2.10
N TYR A 312 1.88 -7.57 1.76
CA TYR A 312 1.21 -7.49 0.46
C TYR A 312 2.19 -7.24 -0.69
N VAL A 313 3.17 -6.36 -0.50
CA VAL A 313 4.23 -6.14 -1.49
C VAL A 313 5.02 -7.43 -1.73
N VAL A 314 5.34 -8.19 -0.69
CA VAL A 314 6.00 -9.51 -0.83
C VAL A 314 5.15 -10.48 -1.65
N LEU A 315 3.85 -10.55 -1.35
CA LEU A 315 2.91 -11.36 -2.13
C LEU A 315 2.84 -10.93 -3.60
N MET A 316 2.64 -9.64 -3.87
CA MET A 316 2.53 -9.13 -5.24
C MET A 316 3.84 -9.31 -6.01
N ASN A 317 5.00 -9.12 -5.38
CA ASN A 317 6.30 -9.42 -5.98
C ASN A 317 6.44 -10.91 -6.33
N ALA A 318 5.96 -11.82 -5.46
CA ALA A 318 5.96 -13.25 -5.76
C ALA A 318 5.04 -13.60 -6.94
N LEU A 319 3.85 -12.98 -7.01
CA LEU A 319 2.88 -13.23 -8.08
C LEU A 319 3.24 -12.55 -9.40
N ILE A 320 3.86 -11.36 -9.38
CA ILE A 320 4.05 -10.48 -10.55
C ILE A 320 5.54 -10.28 -10.85
N ASN A 321 6.18 -11.30 -11.44
CA ASN A 321 7.59 -11.24 -11.81
C ASN A 321 7.82 -10.81 -13.27
N THR A 322 6.88 -11.15 -14.15
CA THR A 322 6.98 -10.96 -15.61
C THR A 322 5.73 -10.32 -16.17
N LYS A 323 5.81 -9.82 -17.41
CA LYS A 323 4.63 -9.31 -18.11
C LYS A 323 3.50 -10.34 -18.25
N ARG A 324 3.83 -11.63 -18.34
CA ARG A 324 2.81 -12.68 -18.48
C ARG A 324 2.01 -12.83 -17.19
N ASP A 325 2.66 -12.64 -16.05
CA ASP A 325 2.00 -12.66 -14.75
C ASP A 325 1.01 -11.48 -14.62
N VAL A 326 1.44 -10.29 -15.05
CA VAL A 326 0.58 -9.10 -15.12
C VAL A 326 -0.64 -9.36 -16.02
N MET A 327 -0.42 -9.93 -17.20
CA MET A 327 -1.50 -10.26 -18.15
C MET A 327 -2.52 -11.24 -17.57
N VAL A 328 -2.10 -12.20 -16.73
CA VAL A 328 -3.03 -13.10 -16.02
C VAL A 328 -3.95 -12.30 -15.10
N LEU A 329 -3.39 -11.46 -14.24
CA LEU A 329 -4.18 -10.69 -13.28
C LEU A 329 -5.10 -9.66 -13.97
N GLN A 330 -4.65 -9.04 -15.06
CA GLN A 330 -5.50 -8.15 -15.87
C GLN A 330 -6.66 -8.91 -16.53
N ARG A 331 -6.37 -10.09 -17.10
CA ARG A 331 -7.39 -10.90 -17.79
C ARG A 331 -8.51 -11.35 -16.86
N GLU A 332 -8.17 -11.64 -15.60
CA GLU A 332 -9.12 -12.06 -14.57
C GLU A 332 -9.74 -10.87 -13.78
N GLY A 333 -9.52 -9.62 -14.21
CA GLY A 333 -10.14 -8.42 -13.62
C GLY A 333 -9.53 -7.94 -12.30
N ILE A 334 -8.48 -8.61 -11.80
CA ILE A 334 -7.82 -8.29 -10.53
C ILE A 334 -6.98 -7.02 -10.63
N LEU A 335 -6.29 -6.82 -11.75
CA LEU A 335 -5.37 -5.69 -11.95
C LEU A 335 -5.86 -4.76 -13.06
N ASP A 336 -6.11 -3.50 -12.71
CA ASP A 336 -6.32 -2.42 -13.67
C ASP A 336 -4.99 -1.69 -13.94
N ASN A 337 -4.37 -1.97 -15.08
CA ASN A 337 -3.08 -1.38 -15.45
C ASN A 337 -3.29 -0.07 -16.22
N LEU A 338 -3.04 1.06 -15.56
CA LEU A 338 -3.06 2.40 -16.15
C LEU A 338 -1.65 2.95 -16.40
N LEU A 339 -0.63 2.09 -16.41
CA LEU A 339 0.73 2.42 -16.84
C LEU A 339 0.91 2.21 -18.34
N SER A 340 2.14 2.45 -18.83
CA SER A 340 2.43 2.39 -20.26
C SER A 340 2.51 0.96 -20.80
N SER A 341 2.88 -0.01 -19.96
CA SER A 341 2.97 -1.43 -20.34
C SER A 341 2.94 -2.37 -19.14
N GLU A 342 2.73 -3.65 -19.42
CA GLU A 342 2.81 -4.72 -18.41
C GLU A 342 4.23 -4.91 -17.87
N GLU A 343 5.26 -4.67 -18.69
CA GLU A 343 6.65 -4.70 -18.22
C GLU A 343 6.91 -3.63 -17.15
N GLU A 344 6.27 -2.47 -17.23
CA GLU A 344 6.41 -1.42 -16.22
C GLU A 344 5.86 -1.86 -14.86
N VAL A 345 4.70 -2.53 -14.85
CA VAL A 345 4.08 -3.07 -13.63
C VAL A 345 4.97 -4.14 -13.00
N ALA A 346 5.44 -5.11 -13.79
CA ALA A 346 6.32 -6.17 -13.30
C ALA A 346 7.63 -5.60 -12.74
N SER A 347 8.24 -4.64 -13.44
CA SER A 347 9.46 -3.95 -12.97
C SER A 347 9.22 -3.22 -11.64
N PHE A 348 8.06 -2.57 -11.48
CA PHE A 348 7.71 -1.88 -10.24
C PHE A 348 7.65 -2.83 -9.03
N PHE A 349 6.90 -3.92 -9.10
CA PHE A 349 6.81 -4.88 -7.99
C PHE A 349 8.13 -5.59 -7.73
N ASN A 350 8.87 -5.97 -8.78
CA ASN A 350 10.22 -6.54 -8.65
C ASN A 350 11.19 -5.63 -7.90
N ASN A 351 11.18 -4.33 -8.22
CA ASN A 351 12.07 -3.36 -7.57
C ASN A 351 11.63 -3.06 -6.13
N LEU A 352 10.33 -2.95 -5.86
CA LEU A 352 9.83 -2.70 -4.51
C LEU A 352 10.06 -3.93 -3.60
N GLY A 353 9.83 -5.14 -4.13
CA GLY A 353 10.05 -6.40 -3.42
C GLY A 353 11.52 -6.65 -3.07
N ARG A 354 12.48 -6.17 -3.87
CA ARG A 354 13.92 -6.19 -3.51
C ARG A 354 14.25 -5.34 -2.28
N CYS A 355 13.44 -4.33 -1.99
CA CYS A 355 13.59 -3.48 -0.80
C CYS A 355 12.86 -4.04 0.42
N ALA A 356 12.21 -5.20 0.33
CA ALA A 356 11.51 -5.84 1.46
C ALA A 356 12.53 -6.59 2.32
N LEU A 357 12.97 -5.95 3.40
CA LEU A 357 13.93 -6.52 4.35
C LEU A 357 13.21 -7.30 5.45
N VAL A 358 12.47 -8.34 5.07
CA VAL A 358 11.60 -9.08 5.98
C VAL A 358 11.89 -10.57 6.02
N ASP A 359 11.64 -11.18 7.18
CA ASP A 359 11.55 -12.63 7.28
C ASP A 359 10.27 -13.09 6.57
N VAL A 360 10.45 -13.68 5.40
CA VAL A 360 9.39 -14.26 4.57
C VAL A 360 8.57 -15.35 5.28
N THR A 361 9.04 -15.85 6.43
CA THR A 361 8.29 -16.81 7.25
C THR A 361 7.34 -16.15 8.25
N LYS A 362 7.37 -14.82 8.38
CA LYS A 362 6.60 -14.07 9.39
C LYS A 362 5.64 -13.03 8.79
N HIS A 363 5.41 -13.09 7.48
CA HIS A 363 4.51 -12.16 6.82
C HIS A 363 3.06 -12.68 6.83
N HIS A 364 2.09 -11.78 6.66
CA HIS A 364 0.66 -12.08 6.75
C HIS A 364 0.20 -13.28 5.89
N TYR A 365 0.80 -13.47 4.71
CA TYR A 365 0.45 -14.53 3.77
C TYR A 365 1.25 -15.84 3.89
N THR A 366 2.04 -16.07 4.95
CA THR A 366 2.96 -17.23 4.99
C THR A 366 2.19 -18.56 4.94
N THR A 367 1.09 -18.69 5.67
CA THR A 367 0.21 -19.87 5.61
C THR A 367 -0.34 -20.11 4.19
N MET A 368 -0.68 -19.02 3.48
CA MET A 368 -1.14 -19.10 2.10
C MET A 368 -0.03 -19.61 1.16
N PHE A 369 1.19 -19.09 1.29
CA PHE A 369 2.36 -19.56 0.53
C PHE A 369 2.60 -21.05 0.75
N ASN A 370 2.50 -21.52 2.00
CA ASN A 370 2.62 -22.92 2.34
C ASN A 370 1.54 -23.78 1.66
N ASN A 371 0.29 -23.33 1.65
CA ASN A 371 -0.82 -24.02 0.99
C ASN A 371 -0.63 -24.09 -0.53
N VAL A 372 -0.21 -23.00 -1.17
CA VAL A 372 0.11 -22.96 -2.61
C VAL A 372 1.25 -23.92 -2.94
N ASN A 373 2.35 -23.86 -2.18
CA ASN A 373 3.50 -24.75 -2.37
C ASN A 373 3.14 -26.22 -2.16
N ARG A 374 2.30 -26.54 -1.17
CA ARG A 374 1.79 -27.90 -0.93
C ARG A 374 0.98 -28.40 -2.13
N TYR A 375 0.12 -27.54 -2.69
CA TYR A 375 -0.65 -27.87 -3.89
C TYR A 375 0.26 -28.11 -5.11
N CYS A 376 1.17 -27.18 -5.42
CA CYS A 376 2.05 -27.26 -6.59
C CYS A 376 3.03 -28.45 -6.53
N ARG A 377 3.45 -28.86 -5.32
CA ARG A 377 4.36 -29.99 -5.11
C ARG A 377 3.67 -31.35 -5.14
N ASN A 378 2.35 -31.41 -4.97
CA ASN A 378 1.64 -32.68 -4.95
C ASN A 378 1.70 -33.33 -6.35
N PRO A 379 2.41 -34.46 -6.53
CA PRO A 379 2.52 -35.11 -7.84
C PRO A 379 1.17 -35.65 -8.33
N PHE A 380 0.19 -35.82 -7.44
CA PHE A 380 -1.16 -36.28 -7.77
C PHE A 380 -2.16 -35.13 -7.95
N SER A 381 -1.70 -33.87 -8.06
CA SER A 381 -2.58 -32.75 -8.34
C SER A 381 -3.26 -32.95 -9.72
N LEU A 382 -4.53 -33.36 -9.69
CA LEU A 382 -5.34 -33.63 -10.87
C LEU A 382 -5.46 -32.37 -11.75
N GLY A 383 -5.47 -31.19 -11.12
CA GLY A 383 -5.49 -29.88 -11.78
C GLY A 383 -4.32 -29.67 -12.76
N ARG A 384 -3.08 -29.89 -12.32
CA ARG A 384 -1.89 -29.78 -13.20
C ARG A 384 -2.00 -30.70 -14.43
N HIS A 385 -2.44 -31.93 -14.24
CA HIS A 385 -2.61 -32.88 -15.34
C HIS A 385 -3.71 -32.44 -16.33
N LEU A 386 -4.82 -31.92 -15.82
CA LEU A 386 -5.90 -31.39 -16.63
C LEU A 386 -5.47 -30.14 -17.41
N VAL A 387 -4.67 -29.24 -16.82
CA VAL A 387 -4.12 -28.07 -17.53
C VAL A 387 -3.18 -28.50 -18.66
N ILE A 388 -2.24 -29.41 -18.38
CA ILE A 388 -1.32 -29.93 -19.41
C ILE A 388 -2.11 -30.60 -20.53
N LEU A 389 -3.13 -31.41 -20.20
CA LEU A 389 -3.99 -32.07 -21.17
C LEU A 389 -4.73 -31.04 -22.04
N ARG A 390 -5.36 -30.05 -21.42
CA ARG A 390 -6.07 -28.97 -22.12
C ARG A 390 -5.14 -28.19 -23.04
N ARG A 391 -3.97 -27.77 -22.53
CA ARG A 391 -3.01 -26.96 -23.29
C ARG A 391 -2.36 -27.72 -24.44
N LYS A 392 -2.10 -29.03 -24.32
CA LYS A 392 -1.48 -29.83 -25.38
C LYS A 392 -2.46 -30.37 -26.40
N HIS A 393 -3.63 -30.85 -25.96
CA HIS A 393 -4.56 -31.56 -26.83
C HIS A 393 -5.70 -30.69 -27.34
N PHE A 394 -6.15 -29.70 -26.58
CA PHE A 394 -7.31 -28.86 -26.93
C PHE A 394 -6.93 -27.48 -27.48
N SER A 395 -5.65 -27.10 -27.47
CA SER A 395 -5.20 -25.83 -28.08
C SER A 395 -5.15 -25.88 -29.61
N ASN A 396 -4.90 -27.07 -30.17
CA ASN A 396 -4.90 -27.28 -31.61
C ASN A 396 -6.05 -28.25 -31.96
N PRO A 397 -7.01 -27.86 -32.81
CA PRO A 397 -8.08 -28.74 -33.25
C PRO A 397 -7.57 -30.09 -33.78
N TRP A 398 -6.43 -30.09 -34.47
CA TRP A 398 -5.82 -31.31 -35.00
C TRP A 398 -5.30 -32.25 -33.92
N THR A 399 -4.74 -31.75 -32.83
CA THR A 399 -4.31 -32.60 -31.70
C THR A 399 -5.52 -33.19 -30.99
N PHE A 400 -6.63 -32.46 -30.94
CA PHE A 400 -7.88 -32.97 -30.39
C PHE A 400 -8.43 -34.11 -31.25
N PHE A 401 -8.57 -33.90 -32.57
CA PHE A 401 -9.03 -34.96 -33.48
C PHE A 401 -8.07 -36.16 -33.51
N SER A 402 -6.76 -35.93 -33.43
CA SER A 402 -5.77 -37.01 -33.32
C SER A 402 -5.95 -37.83 -32.03
N LEU A 403 -6.18 -37.17 -30.89
CA LEU A 403 -6.46 -37.84 -29.62
C LEU A 403 -7.77 -38.65 -29.70
N VAL A 404 -8.82 -38.07 -30.24
CA VAL A 404 -10.11 -38.76 -30.44
C VAL A 404 -9.95 -39.97 -31.36
N GLY A 405 -9.24 -39.82 -32.48
CA GLY A 405 -8.95 -40.93 -33.40
C GLY A 405 -8.15 -42.06 -32.74
N ALA A 406 -7.13 -41.72 -31.94
CA ALA A 406 -6.35 -42.70 -31.18
C ALA A 406 -7.22 -43.44 -30.14
N LEU A 407 -8.11 -42.74 -29.43
CA LEU A 407 -9.08 -43.33 -28.50
C LEU A 407 -10.07 -44.26 -29.21
N MET A 408 -10.57 -43.87 -30.39
CA MET A 408 -11.43 -44.74 -31.20
C MET A 408 -10.70 -46.01 -31.64
N LEU A 409 -9.45 -45.91 -32.12
CA LEU A 409 -8.64 -47.06 -32.51
C LEU A 409 -8.36 -48.01 -31.33
N LEU A 410 -8.09 -47.47 -30.14
CA LEU A 410 -7.95 -48.26 -28.91
C LEU A 410 -9.26 -48.95 -28.54
N GLY A 411 -10.39 -48.25 -28.62
CA GLY A 411 -11.72 -48.83 -28.39
C GLY A 411 -12.05 -49.96 -29.37
N PHE A 412 -11.78 -49.77 -30.67
CA PHE A 412 -11.94 -50.82 -31.68
C PHE A 412 -11.00 -52.01 -31.43
N SER A 413 -9.76 -51.77 -31.03
CA SER A 413 -8.81 -52.85 -30.72
C SER A 413 -9.25 -53.63 -29.48
N PHE A 414 -9.71 -52.95 -28.43
CA PHE A 414 -10.20 -53.57 -27.20
C PHE A 414 -11.47 -54.40 -27.44
N THR A 415 -12.44 -53.86 -28.19
CA THR A 415 -13.66 -54.59 -28.57
C THR A 415 -13.34 -55.81 -29.44
N SER A 416 -12.46 -55.67 -30.43
CA SER A 416 -12.00 -56.79 -31.26
C SER A 416 -11.31 -57.89 -30.42
N MET A 417 -10.47 -57.50 -29.46
CA MET A 417 -9.84 -58.42 -28.50
C MET A 417 -10.89 -59.14 -27.65
N LEU A 418 -11.89 -58.43 -27.13
CA LEU A 418 -13.01 -59.03 -26.39
C LEU A 418 -13.79 -60.03 -27.25
N PHE A 419 -14.14 -59.68 -28.48
CA PHE A 419 -14.80 -60.61 -29.41
C PHE A 419 -13.96 -61.85 -29.68
N THR A 420 -12.63 -61.71 -29.81
CA THR A 420 -11.71 -62.83 -30.01
C THR A 420 -11.65 -63.74 -28.77
N ILE A 421 -11.56 -63.17 -27.57
CA ILE A 421 -11.57 -63.93 -26.31
C ILE A 421 -12.91 -64.67 -26.12
N LEU A 422 -14.04 -64.01 -26.36
CA LEU A 422 -15.37 -64.60 -26.26
C LEU A 422 -15.55 -65.75 -27.27
N LYS A 423 -15.05 -65.58 -28.50
CA LYS A 423 -15.06 -66.62 -29.54
C LYS A 423 -14.19 -67.83 -29.15
N TYR A 424 -13.05 -67.61 -28.50
CA TYR A 424 -12.19 -68.69 -28.02
C TYR A 424 -12.83 -69.47 -26.86
N LYS A 425 -13.54 -68.79 -25.95
CA LYS A 425 -14.25 -69.43 -24.83
C LYS A 425 -15.45 -70.31 -25.26
N HIS A 426 -15.99 -70.08 -26.46
CA HIS A 426 -17.11 -70.85 -27.02
C HIS A 426 -16.68 -71.98 -27.98
N ARG A 427 -15.38 -72.20 -28.15
CA ARG A 427 -14.81 -73.42 -28.74
C ARG A 427 -14.29 -74.32 -27.63
#